data_AF-A0A820E2F2-F1
#
_entry.id   AF-A0A820E2F2-F1
#
_cell.length_a   1.000
_cell.length_b   1.000
_cell.length_c   1.000
_cell.angle_alpha   90.00
_cell.angle_beta   90.00
_cell.angle_gamma   90.00
#
_symmetry.space_group_name_H-M   'P 1'
#
loop_
_entity.id
_entity.type
_entity.pdbx_description
1 polymer ?
#
loop_
_entity_poly.entity_id
_entity_poly.type
_entity_poly.pdbx_seq_one_letter_code
_entity_poly.pdbx_strand_id
1 'polypeptide(L)'
;MPSRSGRCCKFSLFFKELFYGFVTEYETPKIVSIHTYAMTTLLRIMQIVLLLYSIFYLFLNEKGYQKQDSSIISSVTLKVKGIGYSYTPKNESFAFDGSDYIVPPSENNAIFIMTNFIQTDQVRSKCGESPTVSEAICIKHSDCQNKPYNPNINGRWTGRCIMRSNVNQFNEVNTTKNQTTGLCELQGKIFVDLNRISLSNIIKR
;
A
#
# COMPACT_ATOMS: atom_id res chain seq x y z
N MET A 1 -81.03 52.88 -28.90
CA MET A 1 -80.23 51.66 -28.60
C MET A 1 -80.25 50.75 -29.82
N PRO A 2 -79.19 49.97 -30.16
CA PRO A 2 -77.75 50.14 -29.96
C PRO A 2 -76.99 50.26 -31.30
N SER A 3 -75.77 50.85 -31.28
CA SER A 3 -74.85 50.96 -32.43
C SER A 3 -73.79 49.85 -32.35
N ARG A 4 -73.56 49.16 -33.48
CA ARG A 4 -72.85 47.88 -33.61
C ARG A 4 -71.32 48.03 -33.57
N SER A 5 -70.72 47.18 -32.73
CA SER A 5 -69.30 46.83 -32.62
C SER A 5 -68.64 46.52 -33.97
N GLY A 6 -67.55 47.22 -34.29
CA GLY A 6 -66.79 47.06 -35.54
C GLY A 6 -65.27 47.21 -35.42
N ARG A 7 -64.67 46.95 -34.25
CA ARG A 7 -63.20 47.10 -34.04
C ARG A 7 -62.45 45.85 -33.55
N CYS A 8 -63.13 44.77 -33.17
CA CYS A 8 -62.46 43.59 -32.61
C CYS A 8 -61.90 42.63 -33.69
N CYS A 9 -62.57 42.49 -34.84
CA CYS A 9 -62.16 41.55 -35.89
C CYS A 9 -60.91 41.96 -36.69
N LYS A 10 -60.48 43.24 -36.67
CA LYS A 10 -59.22 43.66 -37.31
C LYS A 10 -58.00 43.29 -36.48
N PHE A 11 -58.13 43.28 -35.14
CA PHE A 11 -57.01 43.07 -34.24
C PHE A 11 -56.62 41.58 -34.12
N SER A 12 -57.61 40.67 -34.15
CA SER A 12 -57.35 39.23 -34.15
C SER A 12 -56.81 38.70 -35.48
N LEU A 13 -57.19 39.32 -36.60
CA LEU A 13 -56.63 39.03 -37.93
C LEU A 13 -55.20 39.56 -38.05
N PHE A 14 -54.93 40.76 -37.51
CA PHE A 14 -53.59 41.34 -37.47
C PHE A 14 -52.62 40.49 -36.63
N PHE A 15 -53.03 40.03 -35.44
CA PHE A 15 -52.21 39.13 -34.63
C PHE A 15 -52.06 37.73 -35.25
N LYS A 16 -53.07 37.21 -35.97
CA LYS A 16 -52.94 35.95 -36.71
C LYS A 16 -51.91 36.03 -37.82
N GLU A 17 -51.93 37.06 -38.66
CA GLU A 17 -50.95 37.26 -39.74
C GLU A 17 -49.53 37.51 -39.18
N LEU A 18 -49.43 38.25 -38.07
CA LEU A 18 -48.14 38.59 -37.45
C LEU A 18 -47.48 37.39 -36.74
N PHE A 19 -48.27 36.53 -36.10
CA PHE A 19 -47.78 35.27 -35.54
C PHE A 19 -47.54 34.18 -36.59
N TYR A 20 -48.36 34.12 -37.66
CA TYR A 20 -48.12 33.15 -38.74
C TYR A 20 -46.80 33.46 -39.43
N GLY A 21 -46.55 34.73 -39.80
CA GLY A 21 -45.26 35.16 -40.35
C GLY A 21 -44.10 34.76 -39.44
N PHE A 22 -44.09 35.20 -38.17
CA PHE A 22 -42.95 34.96 -37.28
C PHE A 22 -42.64 33.47 -36.97
N VAL A 23 -43.65 32.59 -36.94
CA VAL A 23 -43.44 31.15 -36.67
C VAL A 23 -43.14 30.36 -37.95
N THR A 24 -43.54 30.85 -39.13
CA THR A 24 -43.25 30.21 -40.42
C THR A 24 -42.10 30.85 -41.20
N GLU A 25 -41.54 31.97 -40.74
CA GLU A 25 -40.38 32.62 -41.35
C GLU A 25 -39.10 31.89 -40.93
N TYR A 26 -38.64 30.98 -41.77
CA TYR A 26 -37.30 30.40 -41.66
C TYR A 26 -36.36 31.16 -42.57
N GLU A 27 -35.73 32.21 -42.04
CA GLU A 27 -34.67 32.93 -42.73
C GLU A 27 -33.43 32.04 -42.81
N THR A 28 -33.24 31.39 -43.96
CA THR A 28 -31.97 30.75 -44.28
C THR A 28 -30.95 31.81 -44.65
N PRO A 29 -29.72 31.75 -44.10
CA PRO A 29 -28.66 32.63 -44.56
C PRO A 29 -28.46 32.39 -46.06
N LYS A 30 -28.68 33.44 -46.86
CA LYS A 30 -28.49 33.38 -48.30
C LYS A 30 -27.00 33.21 -48.60
N ILE A 31 -26.58 31.97 -48.73
CA ILE A 31 -25.20 31.62 -49.05
C ILE A 31 -24.90 31.98 -50.51
N VAL A 32 -23.85 32.78 -50.70
CA VAL A 32 -23.34 33.08 -52.05
C VAL A 32 -22.23 32.07 -52.34
N SER A 33 -22.50 31.15 -53.27
CA SER A 33 -21.53 30.14 -53.69
C SER A 33 -20.52 30.75 -54.65
N ILE A 34 -19.29 30.97 -54.17
CA ILE A 34 -18.18 31.43 -55.01
C ILE A 34 -17.48 30.18 -55.56
N HIS A 35 -17.75 29.85 -56.82
CA HIS A 35 -17.15 28.68 -57.46
C HIS A 35 -15.68 28.92 -57.82
N THR A 36 -14.81 28.56 -56.88
CA THR A 36 -13.36 28.50 -57.09
C THR A 36 -12.83 27.13 -56.65
N TYR A 37 -11.99 26.53 -57.50
CA TYR A 37 -11.45 25.19 -57.22
C TYR A 37 -10.47 25.21 -56.04
N ALA A 38 -9.71 26.29 -55.87
CA ALA A 38 -8.71 26.44 -54.80
C ALA A 38 -9.35 26.44 -53.41
N MET A 39 -10.32 27.31 -53.16
CA MET A 39 -10.99 27.40 -51.84
C MET A 39 -11.75 26.12 -51.49
N THR A 40 -12.42 25.52 -52.48
CA THR A 40 -13.13 24.25 -52.29
C THR A 40 -12.17 23.13 -51.91
N THR A 41 -11.00 23.07 -52.55
CA THR A 41 -9.99 22.04 -52.27
C THR A 41 -9.40 22.21 -50.87
N LEU A 42 -9.08 23.44 -50.46
CA LEU A 42 -8.55 23.73 -49.11
C LEU A 42 -9.53 23.30 -48.01
N LEU A 43 -10.81 23.64 -48.16
CA LEU A 43 -11.85 23.27 -47.19
C LEU A 43 -12.05 21.74 -47.12
N ARG A 44 -11.98 21.05 -48.26
CA ARG A 44 -12.07 19.58 -48.30
C ARG A 44 -10.86 18.90 -47.64
N ILE A 45 -9.65 19.43 -47.86
CA ILE A 45 -8.43 18.92 -47.20
C ILE A 45 -8.53 19.12 -45.69
N MET A 46 -8.90 20.31 -45.22
CA MET A 46 -9.07 20.57 -43.78
C MET A 46 -10.10 19.64 -43.14
N GLN A 47 -11.21 19.38 -43.83
CA GLN A 47 -12.22 18.43 -43.38
C GLN A 47 -11.66 17.00 -43.27
N ILE A 48 -10.87 16.54 -44.25
CA ILE A 48 -10.22 15.22 -44.22
C ILE A 48 -9.20 15.13 -43.08
N VAL A 49 -8.38 16.16 -42.87
CA VAL A 49 -7.37 16.20 -41.80
C VAL A 49 -8.05 16.11 -40.42
N LEU A 50 -9.12 16.87 -40.20
CA LEU A 50 -9.91 16.80 -38.96
C LEU A 50 -10.53 15.42 -38.75
N LEU A 51 -11.07 14.81 -39.81
CA LEU A 51 -11.66 13.48 -39.74
C LEU A 51 -10.61 12.42 -39.40
N LEU A 52 -9.47 12.43 -40.08
CA LEU A 52 -8.38 11.49 -39.85
C LEU A 52 -7.78 11.66 -38.46
N TYR A 53 -7.56 12.88 -38.00
CA TYR A 53 -7.07 13.16 -36.65
C TYR A 53 -8.04 12.62 -35.61
N SER A 54 -9.34 12.91 -35.76
CA SER A 54 -10.38 12.42 -34.85
C SER A 54 -10.41 10.89 -34.83
N ILE A 55 -10.32 10.23 -35.99
CA ILE A 55 -10.34 8.76 -36.05
C ILE A 55 -9.10 8.16 -35.41
N PHE A 56 -7.93 8.64 -35.79
CA PHE A 56 -6.67 8.08 -35.30
C PHE A 56 -6.50 8.32 -33.80
N TYR A 57 -6.80 9.54 -33.33
CA TYR A 57 -6.65 9.88 -31.92
C TYR A 57 -7.76 9.27 -31.05
N LEU A 58 -9.04 9.54 -31.34
CA LEU A 58 -10.14 9.13 -30.46
C LEU A 58 -10.49 7.66 -30.58
N PHE A 59 -10.48 7.09 -31.79
CA PHE A 59 -10.87 5.69 -31.96
C PHE A 59 -9.70 4.73 -31.79
N LEU A 60 -8.52 5.00 -32.34
CA LEU A 60 -7.42 4.03 -32.23
C LEU A 60 -6.66 4.13 -30.90
N ASN A 61 -6.29 5.34 -30.47
CA ASN A 61 -5.50 5.49 -29.23
C ASN A 61 -6.38 5.38 -27.98
N GLU A 62 -7.43 6.19 -27.89
CA GLU A 62 -8.30 6.25 -26.71
C GLU A 62 -9.34 5.11 -26.67
N LYS A 63 -9.49 4.36 -27.78
CA LYS A 63 -10.52 3.32 -27.94
C LYS A 63 -11.91 3.83 -27.51
N GLY A 64 -12.26 5.06 -27.87
CA GLY A 64 -13.51 5.70 -27.46
C GLY A 64 -14.79 4.99 -27.91
N TYR A 65 -14.67 3.98 -28.78
CA TYR A 65 -15.76 3.08 -29.16
C TYR A 65 -16.03 1.97 -28.11
N GLN A 66 -15.12 1.74 -27.16
CA GLN A 66 -15.27 0.77 -26.08
C GLN A 66 -15.62 1.47 -24.78
N LYS A 67 -16.58 0.93 -24.04
CA LYS A 67 -16.79 1.31 -22.64
C LYS A 67 -15.68 0.65 -21.82
N GLN A 68 -14.88 1.46 -21.14
CA GLN A 68 -13.89 0.97 -20.19
C GLN A 68 -14.54 0.90 -18.81
N ASP A 69 -14.63 -0.30 -18.25
CA ASP A 69 -15.10 -0.48 -16.89
C ASP A 69 -13.99 -0.05 -15.91
N SER A 70 -14.22 1.06 -15.21
CA SER A 70 -13.24 1.64 -14.27
C SER A 70 -13.18 0.91 -12.92
N SER A 71 -14.19 0.07 -12.63
CA SER A 71 -14.31 -0.64 -11.35
C SER A 71 -14.05 -2.13 -11.54
N ILE A 72 -12.77 -2.51 -11.61
CA ILE A 72 -12.37 -3.91 -11.56
C ILE A 72 -12.37 -4.34 -10.09
N ILE A 73 -13.30 -5.22 -9.72
CA ILE A 73 -13.30 -5.87 -8.40
C ILE A 73 -12.53 -7.18 -8.53
N SER A 74 -11.30 -7.21 -8.04
CA SER A 74 -10.46 -8.40 -8.00
C SER A 74 -10.37 -8.97 -6.58
N SER A 75 -10.56 -10.27 -6.43
CA SER A 75 -10.32 -11.00 -5.18
C SER A 75 -9.28 -12.09 -5.41
N VAL A 76 -8.26 -12.14 -4.57
CA VAL A 76 -7.19 -13.15 -4.64
C VAL A 76 -7.18 -13.94 -3.34
N THR A 77 -7.30 -15.26 -3.45
CA THR A 77 -7.24 -16.18 -2.31
C THR A 77 -6.05 -17.11 -2.49
N LEU A 78 -5.08 -17.05 -1.58
CA LEU A 78 -3.89 -17.88 -1.59
C LEU A 78 -4.02 -19.03 -0.60
N LYS A 79 -3.59 -20.23 -1.03
CA LYS A 79 -3.50 -21.42 -0.17
C LYS A 79 -2.16 -22.10 -0.41
N VAL A 80 -1.32 -22.14 0.62
CA VAL A 80 -0.03 -22.83 0.58
C VAL A 80 -0.21 -24.25 1.12
N LYS A 81 0.53 -25.19 0.52
CA LYS A 81 0.62 -26.58 0.96
C LYS A 81 2.10 -26.97 0.98
N GLY A 82 2.55 -27.60 2.04
CA GLY A 82 3.92 -28.05 2.17
C GLY A 82 4.25 -28.35 3.62
N ILE A 83 5.18 -29.28 3.83
CA ILE A 83 5.73 -29.60 5.15
C ILE A 83 7.20 -29.20 5.19
N GLY A 84 7.56 -28.39 6.17
CA GLY A 84 8.94 -27.98 6.44
C GLY A 84 9.56 -28.87 7.50
N TYR A 85 10.87 -29.08 7.43
CA TYR A 85 11.62 -29.76 8.48
C TYR A 85 12.70 -28.86 9.03
N SER A 86 12.79 -28.83 10.36
CA SER A 86 13.86 -28.19 11.13
C SER A 86 14.74 -29.24 11.78
N TYR A 87 16.04 -28.94 11.86
CA TYR A 87 16.98 -29.64 12.71
C TYR A 87 17.41 -28.70 13.83
N THR A 88 17.03 -29.02 15.07
CA THR A 88 17.49 -28.29 16.25
C THR A 88 18.91 -28.74 16.60
N PRO A 89 19.78 -27.89 17.16
CA PRO A 89 21.11 -28.31 17.65
C PRO A 89 21.11 -29.47 18.66
N LYS A 90 19.95 -29.82 19.25
CA LYS A 90 19.73 -31.01 20.08
C LYS A 90 19.39 -32.28 19.28
N ASN A 91 19.58 -32.29 17.95
CA ASN A 91 19.26 -33.38 17.02
C ASN A 91 17.79 -33.82 16.98
N GLU A 92 16.86 -32.98 17.47
CA GLU A 92 15.43 -33.21 17.35
C GLU A 92 14.92 -32.63 16.02
N SER A 93 14.24 -33.47 15.24
CA SER A 93 13.56 -33.08 14.01
C SER A 93 12.13 -32.64 14.29
N PHE A 94 11.80 -31.38 14.01
CA PHE A 94 10.44 -30.87 14.10
C PHE A 94 9.86 -30.70 12.70
N ALA A 95 8.63 -31.19 12.50
CA ALA A 95 7.87 -30.98 11.28
C ALA A 95 6.97 -29.74 11.47
N PHE A 96 6.98 -28.86 10.46
CA PHE A 96 6.18 -27.64 10.42
C PHE A 96 5.17 -27.73 9.28
N ASP A 97 3.89 -27.48 9.56
CA ASP A 97 2.83 -27.38 8.56
C ASP A 97 2.58 -25.92 8.17
N GLY A 98 1.77 -25.70 7.13
CA GLY A 98 1.27 -24.39 6.71
C GLY A 98 0.56 -23.62 7.81
N SER A 99 0.08 -24.24 8.89
CA SER A 99 -0.41 -23.51 10.06
C SER A 99 0.70 -22.82 10.85
N ASP A 100 1.93 -23.30 10.76
CA ASP A 100 3.01 -22.91 11.67
C ASP A 100 3.91 -21.85 11.04
N TYR A 101 4.17 -21.95 9.73
CA TYR A 101 5.02 -21.00 9.01
C TYR A 101 4.25 -19.88 8.30
N ILE A 102 2.91 -19.85 8.34
CA ILE A 102 2.07 -18.80 7.73
C ILE A 102 1.46 -17.94 8.83
N VAL A 103 1.92 -16.69 8.96
CA VAL A 103 1.46 -15.75 9.99
C VAL A 103 1.29 -14.35 9.39
N PRO A 104 0.07 -13.77 9.39
CA PRO A 104 -1.20 -14.35 9.80
C PRO A 104 -1.72 -15.39 8.78
N PRO A 105 -2.63 -16.29 9.17
CA PRO A 105 -3.17 -17.32 8.27
C PRO A 105 -4.04 -16.76 7.13
N SER A 106 -4.50 -15.51 7.24
CA SER A 106 -5.26 -14.82 6.19
C SER A 106 -4.89 -13.35 6.17
N GLU A 107 -4.43 -12.88 5.01
CA GLU A 107 -4.10 -11.49 4.74
C GLU A 107 -4.56 -11.12 3.33
N ASN A 108 -5.07 -9.90 3.16
CA ASN A 108 -5.53 -9.43 1.86
C ASN A 108 -4.33 -9.11 0.96
N ASN A 109 -4.27 -9.75 -0.20
CA ASN A 109 -3.28 -9.50 -1.26
C ASN A 109 -1.81 -9.70 -0.84
N ALA A 110 -1.54 -10.34 0.30
CA ALA A 110 -0.20 -10.63 0.79
C ALA A 110 -0.13 -12.01 1.45
N ILE A 111 1.06 -12.57 1.52
CA ILE A 111 1.36 -13.79 2.26
C ILE A 111 2.75 -13.69 2.88
N PHE A 112 2.85 -14.08 4.14
CA PHE A 112 4.12 -14.23 4.84
C PHE A 112 4.43 -15.71 5.05
N ILE A 113 5.64 -16.12 4.64
CA ILE A 113 6.15 -17.49 4.79
C ILE A 113 7.43 -17.43 5.61
N MET A 114 7.39 -18.05 6.79
CA MET A 114 8.54 -18.16 7.69
C MET A 114 9.52 -19.21 7.14
N THR A 115 10.77 -18.80 6.92
CA THR A 115 11.86 -19.68 6.44
C THR A 115 12.96 -19.88 7.49
N ASN A 116 13.09 -18.94 8.42
CA ASN A 116 14.02 -18.98 9.53
C ASN A 116 13.35 -18.32 10.73
N PHE A 117 13.54 -18.91 11.91
CA PHE A 117 13.07 -18.32 13.15
C PHE A 117 14.05 -18.59 14.30
N ILE A 118 13.96 -17.73 15.30
CA ILE A 118 14.69 -17.87 16.55
C ILE A 118 13.66 -18.14 17.63
N GLN A 119 13.72 -19.33 18.23
CA GLN A 119 12.88 -19.68 19.36
C GLN A 119 13.60 -19.32 20.66
N THR A 120 12.87 -18.65 21.54
CA THR A 120 13.38 -18.27 22.85
C THR A 120 12.39 -18.56 23.95
N ASP A 121 12.83 -19.29 24.96
CA ASP A 121 12.05 -19.48 26.17
C ASP A 121 12.24 -18.28 27.09
N GLN A 122 11.14 -17.56 27.33
CA GLN A 122 11.16 -16.30 28.06
C GLN A 122 10.51 -16.42 29.43
N VAL A 123 11.23 -15.98 30.46
CA VAL A 123 10.71 -15.86 31.83
C VAL A 123 10.80 -14.40 32.31
N ARG A 124 9.87 -13.99 33.18
CA ARG A 124 9.89 -12.65 33.76
C ARG A 124 10.74 -12.63 35.01
N SER A 125 11.96 -12.10 34.90
CA SER A 125 12.88 -11.99 36.02
C SER A 125 13.84 -10.81 35.82
N LYS A 126 15.00 -10.83 36.49
CA LYS A 126 16.08 -9.85 36.31
C LYS A 126 17.33 -10.51 35.72
N CYS A 127 17.91 -9.92 34.66
CA CYS A 127 19.18 -10.36 34.04
C CYS A 127 20.00 -9.16 33.60
N GLY A 128 21.28 -9.39 33.32
CA GLY A 128 22.07 -8.46 32.51
C GLY A 128 21.53 -8.40 31.08
N GLU A 129 21.56 -7.22 30.49
CA GLU A 129 21.26 -7.03 29.06
C GLU A 129 22.37 -7.61 28.16
N SER A 130 22.07 -7.79 26.87
CA SER A 130 23.01 -8.25 25.86
C SER A 130 24.25 -7.35 25.72
N PRO A 131 25.46 -7.93 25.56
CA PRO A 131 26.69 -7.15 25.31
C PRO A 131 26.69 -6.41 23.98
N THR A 132 25.76 -6.71 23.06
CA THR A 132 25.60 -5.98 21.79
C THR A 132 25.12 -4.54 22.02
N VAL A 133 24.47 -4.27 23.15
CA VAL A 133 24.01 -2.92 23.51
C VAL A 133 25.14 -2.21 24.25
N SER A 134 25.83 -1.28 23.59
CA SER A 134 26.95 -0.53 24.19
C SER A 134 26.55 0.23 25.46
N GLU A 135 25.32 0.74 25.51
CA GLU A 135 24.75 1.40 26.68
C GLU A 135 24.53 0.45 27.87
N ALA A 136 24.48 -0.86 27.68
CA ALA A 136 24.34 -1.80 28.79
C ALA A 136 25.65 -2.05 29.52
N ILE A 137 26.79 -1.67 28.94
CA ILE A 137 28.11 -1.92 29.54
C ILE A 137 28.31 -1.00 30.75
N CYS A 138 28.74 -1.57 31.87
CA CYS A 138 28.97 -0.85 33.12
C CYS A 138 30.25 -1.31 33.82
N ILE A 139 30.84 -0.42 34.61
CA ILE A 139 31.99 -0.71 35.47
C ILE A 139 31.56 -0.58 36.95
N LYS A 140 30.55 0.24 37.23
CA LYS A 140 30.02 0.46 38.58
C LYS A 140 28.50 0.47 38.56
N HIS A 141 27.89 0.25 39.72
CA HIS A 141 26.43 0.29 39.87
C HIS A 141 25.85 1.68 39.53
N SER A 142 26.59 2.75 39.83
CA SER A 142 26.24 4.14 39.47
C SER A 142 26.00 4.34 37.99
N ASP A 143 26.72 3.59 37.14
CA ASP A 143 26.62 3.75 35.69
C ASP A 143 25.23 3.36 35.21
N CYS A 144 24.57 2.40 35.89
CA CYS A 144 23.23 1.92 35.54
C CYS A 144 22.10 2.69 36.23
N GLN A 145 22.39 3.56 37.19
CA GLN A 145 21.39 4.32 37.93
C GLN A 145 20.82 5.45 37.06
N ASN A 146 19.50 5.64 37.12
CA ASN A 146 18.79 6.73 36.43
C ASN A 146 19.04 6.82 34.91
N LYS A 147 19.38 5.71 34.25
CA LYS A 147 19.47 5.67 32.80
C LYS A 147 18.09 5.94 32.17
N PRO A 148 18.04 6.73 31.08
CA PRO A 148 16.81 6.90 30.33
C PRO A 148 16.35 5.56 29.75
N TYR A 149 15.05 5.42 29.55
CA TYR A 149 14.51 4.28 28.81
C TYR A 149 14.93 4.36 27.35
N ASN A 150 15.45 3.25 26.82
CA ASN A 150 15.81 3.10 25.42
C ASN A 150 14.83 2.09 24.78
N PRO A 151 14.23 2.35 23.61
CA PRO A 151 13.39 1.33 22.95
C PRO A 151 14.18 0.10 22.48
N ASN A 152 15.51 0.18 22.39
CA ASN A 152 16.38 -0.91 21.92
C ASN A 152 16.81 -1.88 23.04
N ILE A 153 16.32 -1.71 24.28
CA ILE A 153 16.58 -2.65 25.39
C ILE A 153 15.38 -3.54 25.67
N ASN A 154 15.64 -4.71 26.23
CA ASN A 154 14.66 -5.78 26.46
C ASN A 154 13.84 -5.60 27.75
N GLY A 155 14.08 -4.53 28.52
CA GLY A 155 13.43 -4.31 29.81
C GLY A 155 13.69 -2.93 30.41
N ARG A 156 13.41 -2.77 31.70
CA ARG A 156 13.66 -1.52 32.45
C ARG A 156 14.90 -1.66 33.33
N TRP A 157 15.75 -0.62 33.34
CA TRP A 157 16.92 -0.53 34.21
C TRP A 157 16.55 -0.69 35.70
N THR A 158 17.23 -1.60 36.40
CA THR A 158 17.11 -1.76 37.86
C THR A 158 18.10 -0.90 38.65
N GLY A 159 19.11 -0.35 37.98
CA GLY A 159 20.17 0.45 38.61
C GLY A 159 21.35 -0.37 39.16
N ARG A 160 21.45 -1.66 38.82
CA ARG A 160 22.55 -2.54 39.24
C ARG A 160 23.45 -2.95 38.09
N CYS A 161 24.72 -3.18 38.37
CA CYS A 161 25.72 -3.66 37.40
C CYS A 161 26.13 -5.09 37.76
N ILE A 162 25.87 -6.04 36.86
CA ILE A 162 26.21 -7.45 37.02
C ILE A 162 27.59 -7.69 36.41
N MET A 163 28.56 -8.04 37.25
CA MET A 163 29.93 -8.33 36.81
C MET A 163 30.05 -9.71 36.18
N ARG A 164 30.83 -9.79 35.11
CA ARG A 164 31.05 -11.04 34.34
C ARG A 164 31.67 -12.16 35.17
N SER A 165 32.41 -11.85 36.24
CA SER A 165 33.04 -12.83 37.14
C SER A 165 32.07 -13.67 37.96
N ASN A 166 30.80 -13.26 38.08
CA ASN A 166 29.78 -13.95 38.89
C ASN A 166 28.74 -14.71 38.05
N VAL A 167 28.94 -14.86 36.74
CA VAL A 167 27.92 -15.39 35.82
C VAL A 167 28.50 -16.48 34.92
N ASN A 168 28.17 -17.74 35.23
CA ASN A 168 28.54 -18.93 34.45
C ASN A 168 27.79 -19.07 33.10
N GLN A 169 27.19 -18.00 32.58
CA GLN A 169 26.33 -18.01 31.38
C GLN A 169 26.80 -17.08 30.25
N PHE A 170 27.95 -16.44 30.36
CA PHE A 170 28.52 -15.67 29.24
C PHE A 170 29.42 -16.53 28.35
N ASN A 171 28.82 -17.44 27.59
CA ASN A 171 29.52 -18.08 26.48
C ASN A 171 29.50 -17.15 25.25
N GLU A 172 30.72 -16.92 24.76
CA GLU A 172 31.09 -16.36 23.45
C GLU A 172 30.71 -14.91 23.13
N VAL A 173 31.57 -13.99 23.57
CA VAL A 173 32.07 -12.93 22.67
C VAL A 173 33.57 -12.84 22.89
N ASN A 174 34.35 -13.07 21.84
CA ASN A 174 35.80 -12.88 21.78
C ASN A 174 36.12 -11.38 21.85
N THR A 175 36.04 -10.78 23.03
CA THR A 175 36.57 -9.45 23.30
C THR A 175 37.76 -9.59 24.24
N THR A 176 38.89 -9.13 23.74
CA THR A 176 40.20 -9.10 24.39
C THR A 176 40.15 -8.59 25.83
N LYS A 177 40.57 -9.46 26.76
CA LYS A 177 41.23 -9.19 28.04
C LYS A 177 41.03 -7.78 28.64
N ASN A 178 40.05 -7.65 29.53
CA ASN A 178 40.19 -7.05 30.87
C ASN A 178 38.92 -7.34 31.71
N GLN A 179 39.09 -7.95 32.87
CA GLN A 179 38.03 -8.50 33.76
C GLN A 179 37.20 -7.44 34.52
N THR A 180 37.09 -6.20 34.02
CA THR A 180 36.49 -5.07 34.76
C THR A 180 35.15 -4.56 34.22
N THR A 181 34.64 -5.15 33.13
CA THR A 181 33.37 -4.72 32.50
C THR A 181 32.24 -5.69 32.83
N GLY A 182 31.15 -5.16 33.38
CA GLY A 182 29.88 -5.84 33.62
C GLY A 182 28.76 -5.34 32.70
N LEU A 183 27.56 -5.86 32.93
CA LEU A 183 26.34 -5.50 32.20
C LEU A 183 25.26 -5.02 33.16
N CYS A 184 24.57 -3.95 32.80
CA CYS A 184 23.48 -3.40 33.58
C CYS A 184 22.31 -4.38 33.65
N GLU A 185 21.77 -4.56 34.86
CA GLU A 185 20.62 -5.40 35.12
C GLU A 185 19.32 -4.71 34.66
N LEU A 186 18.50 -5.49 33.96
CA LEU A 186 17.16 -5.14 33.54
C LEU A 186 16.14 -6.03 34.23
N GLN A 187 14.96 -5.46 34.46
CA GLN A 187 13.77 -6.21 34.82
C GLN A 187 12.85 -6.28 33.60
N GLY A 188 12.60 -7.50 33.11
CA GLY A 188 11.91 -7.71 31.84
C GLY A 188 11.68 -9.18 31.53
N LYS A 189 11.43 -9.47 30.25
CA LYS A 189 11.43 -10.85 29.74
C LYS A 189 12.87 -11.22 29.41
N ILE A 190 13.37 -12.28 30.01
CA ILE A 190 14.74 -12.77 29.85
C ILE A 190 14.72 -13.93 28.88
N PHE A 191 15.65 -13.92 27.92
CA PHE A 191 15.90 -15.05 27.04
C PHE A 191 16.77 -16.06 27.78
N VAL A 192 16.22 -17.23 28.09
CA VAL A 192 16.97 -18.31 28.77
C VAL A 192 17.78 -19.12 27.76
N ASP A 193 17.20 -19.37 26.59
CA ASP A 193 17.83 -20.09 25.48
C ASP A 193 17.54 -19.36 24.16
N LEU A 194 18.53 -19.29 23.27
CA LEU A 194 18.42 -18.76 21.91
C LEU A 194 18.71 -19.88 20.92
N ASN A 195 17.65 -20.47 20.34
CA ASN A 195 17.79 -21.51 19.34
C ASN A 195 17.48 -20.94 17.96
N ARG A 196 18.51 -20.75 17.14
CA ARG A 196 18.35 -20.38 15.73
C ARG A 196 17.99 -21.63 14.93
N ILE A 197 16.85 -21.59 14.27
CA ILE A 197 16.29 -22.70 13.51
C ILE A 197 16.06 -22.27 12.06
N SER A 198 16.59 -23.06 11.12
CA SER A 198 16.32 -22.88 9.70
C SER A 198 15.37 -23.95 9.21
N LEU A 199 14.32 -23.55 8.50
CA LEU A 199 13.39 -24.48 7.88
C LEU A 199 13.91 -24.87 6.50
N SER A 200 13.95 -26.17 6.24
CA SER A 200 14.31 -26.74 4.96
C SER A 200 13.08 -27.37 4.29
N ASN A 201 13.10 -27.46 2.96
CA ASN A 201 12.12 -28.20 2.15
C ASN A 201 10.66 -27.69 2.19
N ILE A 202 10.39 -26.44 2.60
CA ILE A 202 9.03 -25.87 2.64
C ILE A 202 8.37 -25.88 1.25
N ILE A 203 9.14 -25.62 0.20
CA ILE A 203 8.67 -25.58 -1.19
C ILE A 203 9.40 -26.66 -1.98
N LYS A 204 8.85 -27.88 -2.00
CA LYS A 204 9.20 -28.87 -3.02
C LYS A 204 8.24 -28.69 -4.20
N ARG A 205 8.79 -28.47 -5.40
CA ARG A 205 8.03 -28.57 -6.65
C ARG A 205 7.52 -29.98 -6.84
#